data_AF-A0A6P4B234-F1
#
_entry.id   AF-A0A6P4B234-F1
#
_cell.length_a   1.000
_cell.length_b   1.000
_cell.length_c   1.000
_cell.angle_alpha   90.00
_cell.angle_beta   90.00
_cell.angle_gamma   90.00
#
_symmetry.space_group_name_H-M   'P 1'
#
loop_
_entity.id
_entity.type
_entity.pdbx_description
1 polymer ?
#
loop_
_entity_poly.entity_id
_entity_poly.type
_entity_poly.pdbx_seq_one_letter_code
_entity_poly.pdbx_strand_id
1 'polypeptide(L)'
;MVLDCANSSVSDFVLEDVPHLSDYIPHLPTYPDPLQDNPSYAVVKQYYVNKDDTVAQQIVVHKNSPRGIHFRRAGPAEKVYFDSEEVCACIVTCGGLCPGLNTVIREIVCGLYHMYGVHRVLGIEGGYPGFYSRNTVPLTPKVVNDIHKRGGTILGTSYGGHDTSKIVDSIQDRGINQVYILGGYGTQMEAALIFEEVRRRGLKVSVVGIPKTIDNDIPVIDKSIGFDTAVEEAQRAINSAHVEAESTENCIGVVKLMGRYSGFIAMYATLASRDVDCCLIPESHFYLEGPGGLLEFIEKRLKEQSHMVIVVAEGAGQELLSKNPTPIKRVQGDATPDQLFQDVGLWLSQKIKDHFAKRKNMTLSLKYIDPTYMIRAIPSNASDNVFCTLLAQSAVHGAMAGYTGFTVGPVNGRNCYIPFHLINEGEKNVVITDRMWARLLASTHQPSFSNTKEMVGARDEKTENQTSDS
;
A
#
# COMPACT_ATOMS: atom_id res chain seq x y z
N MET A 1 -17.11 22.42 49.05
CA MET A 1 -16.55 23.33 48.04
C MET A 1 -16.92 22.77 46.68
N VAL A 2 -17.89 23.42 46.05
CA VAL A 2 -18.26 23.21 44.65
C VAL A 2 -17.14 23.81 43.82
N LEU A 3 -16.47 23.01 42.99
CA LEU A 3 -15.65 23.52 41.91
C LEU A 3 -16.40 23.21 40.61
N ASP A 4 -17.18 24.20 40.21
CA ASP A 4 -17.50 24.45 38.81
C ASP A 4 -16.19 24.57 38.03
N CYS A 5 -16.02 23.72 37.03
CA CYS A 5 -15.14 23.97 35.90
C CYS A 5 -15.93 23.65 34.64
N ALA A 6 -16.86 24.54 34.32
CA ALA A 6 -17.22 24.78 32.92
C ALA A 6 -15.97 25.37 32.25
N ASN A 7 -15.21 24.52 31.55
CA ASN A 7 -14.25 24.96 30.55
C ASN A 7 -14.59 24.23 29.25
N SER A 8 -14.86 25.05 28.23
CA SER A 8 -15.18 24.73 26.84
C SER A 8 -14.48 23.46 26.32
N SER A 9 -15.27 22.50 25.85
CA SER A 9 -14.78 21.32 25.13
C SER A 9 -14.26 21.71 23.75
N VAL A 10 -13.03 22.20 23.69
CA VAL A 10 -12.23 22.09 22.47
C VAL A 10 -11.84 20.62 22.39
N SER A 11 -12.15 19.93 21.29
CA SER A 11 -11.78 18.52 21.15
C SER A 11 -10.26 18.37 21.28
N ASP A 12 -9.79 17.48 22.16
CA ASP A 12 -8.36 17.22 22.39
C ASP A 12 -7.63 16.61 21.17
N PHE A 13 -8.35 16.41 20.06
CA PHE A 13 -7.89 15.85 18.80
C PHE A 13 -8.41 16.66 17.60
N VAL A 14 -7.72 16.52 16.47
CA VAL A 14 -8.11 17.05 15.17
C VAL A 14 -8.73 15.92 14.34
N LEU A 15 -9.96 16.11 13.88
CA LEU A 15 -10.58 15.19 12.92
C LEU A 15 -10.17 15.59 11.50
N GLU A 16 -9.35 14.76 10.88
CA GLU A 16 -9.10 14.84 9.44
C GLU A 16 -10.24 14.15 8.71
N ASP A 17 -11.28 14.93 8.41
CA ASP A 17 -12.53 14.42 7.83
C ASP A 17 -12.46 14.30 6.31
N VAL A 18 -13.42 13.57 5.75
CA VAL A 18 -13.57 13.37 4.32
C VAL A 18 -14.70 14.21 3.74
N PRO A 19 -14.58 14.71 2.50
CA PRO A 19 -15.65 15.46 1.86
C PRO A 19 -16.95 14.65 1.74
N HIS A 20 -18.07 15.35 1.81
CA HIS A 20 -19.39 14.79 1.64
C HIS A 20 -20.15 15.55 0.54
N LEU A 21 -21.03 14.87 -0.20
CA LEU A 21 -21.79 15.48 -1.29
C LEU A 21 -22.60 16.71 -0.83
N SER A 22 -23.06 16.72 0.42
CA SER A 22 -23.82 17.84 1.00
C SER A 22 -23.00 19.11 1.18
N ASP A 23 -21.67 19.02 1.12
CA ASP A 23 -20.79 20.17 1.28
C ASP A 23 -20.89 21.12 0.10
N TYR A 24 -21.30 20.61 -1.07
CA TYR A 24 -21.37 21.39 -2.32
C TYR A 24 -22.64 21.16 -3.14
N ILE A 25 -23.53 20.25 -2.75
CA ILE A 25 -24.85 20.06 -3.37
C ILE A 25 -25.95 20.38 -2.34
N PRO A 26 -26.70 21.48 -2.51
CA PRO A 26 -27.76 21.84 -1.57
C PRO A 26 -28.97 20.90 -1.71
N HIS A 27 -29.68 20.68 -0.60
CA HIS A 27 -30.95 19.94 -0.56
C HIS A 27 -30.89 18.50 -1.10
N LEU A 28 -29.76 17.80 -0.88
CA LEU A 28 -29.65 16.39 -1.24
C LEU A 28 -30.70 15.52 -0.51
N PRO A 29 -31.44 14.68 -1.25
CA PRO A 29 -32.34 13.70 -0.64
C PRO A 29 -31.53 12.64 0.13
N THR A 30 -32.13 12.15 1.21
CA THR A 30 -31.61 11.04 2.02
C THR A 30 -32.62 9.90 2.04
N TYR A 31 -32.13 8.68 2.02
CA TYR A 31 -32.91 7.46 2.03
C TYR A 31 -32.49 6.61 3.25
N PRO A 32 -33.38 5.78 3.81
CA PRO A 32 -32.97 4.79 4.80
C PRO A 32 -32.00 3.79 4.16
N ASP A 33 -30.99 3.34 4.91
CA ASP A 33 -30.04 2.35 4.40
C ASP A 33 -30.74 0.99 4.20
N PRO A 34 -30.71 0.39 2.98
CA PRO A 34 -31.33 -0.91 2.68
C PRO A 34 -30.85 -2.07 3.57
N LEU A 35 -29.70 -1.92 4.25
CA LEU A 35 -29.18 -2.90 5.20
C LEU A 35 -30.11 -3.16 6.39
N GLN A 36 -30.99 -2.21 6.74
CA GLN A 36 -31.98 -2.41 7.81
C GLN A 36 -32.90 -3.61 7.55
N ASP A 37 -33.16 -3.90 6.27
CA ASP A 37 -34.03 -4.98 5.83
C ASP A 37 -33.22 -6.20 5.34
N ASN A 38 -31.89 -6.17 5.47
CA ASN A 38 -31.01 -7.22 4.98
C ASN A 38 -30.91 -8.39 5.98
N PRO A 39 -31.27 -9.63 5.58
CA PRO A 39 -31.22 -10.78 6.49
C PRO A 39 -29.85 -11.07 7.09
N SER A 40 -28.76 -10.74 6.37
CA SER A 40 -27.38 -10.94 6.84
C SER A 40 -27.02 -10.02 8.01
N TYR A 41 -27.67 -8.86 8.10
CA TYR A 41 -27.44 -7.87 9.14
C TYR A 41 -28.47 -7.91 10.27
N ALA A 42 -29.61 -8.60 10.07
CA ALA A 42 -30.68 -8.73 11.05
C ALA A 42 -30.25 -9.35 12.40
N VAL A 43 -29.15 -10.12 12.42
CA VAL A 43 -28.61 -10.73 13.66
C VAL A 43 -27.70 -9.79 14.44
N VAL A 44 -27.26 -8.67 13.86
CA VAL A 44 -26.32 -7.74 14.47
C VAL A 44 -27.09 -6.68 15.25
N LYS A 45 -26.90 -6.61 16.58
CA LYS A 45 -27.62 -5.67 17.45
C LYS A 45 -27.35 -4.20 17.14
N GLN A 46 -26.15 -3.88 16.68
CA GLN A 46 -25.72 -2.54 16.29
C GLN A 46 -24.67 -2.68 15.19
N TYR A 47 -25.08 -2.48 13.94
CA TYR A 47 -24.19 -2.56 12.78
C TYR A 47 -23.86 -1.19 12.18
N TYR A 48 -24.71 -0.18 12.38
CA TYR A 48 -24.41 1.19 11.95
C TYR A 48 -23.27 1.78 12.77
N VAL A 49 -22.38 2.46 12.06
CA VAL A 49 -21.31 3.25 12.65
C VAL A 49 -21.87 4.62 13.02
N ASN A 50 -21.57 5.07 14.24
CA ASN A 50 -21.99 6.41 14.66
C ASN A 50 -21.21 7.45 13.85
N LYS A 51 -21.89 8.52 13.40
CA LYS A 51 -21.24 9.65 12.72
C LYS A 51 -20.16 10.33 13.56
N ASP A 52 -20.13 10.13 14.88
CA ASP A 52 -19.12 10.70 15.76
C ASP A 52 -18.01 9.68 16.11
N ASP A 53 -18.09 8.45 15.57
CA ASP A 53 -17.03 7.45 15.73
C ASP A 53 -15.77 7.88 14.97
N THR A 54 -14.69 8.08 15.72
CA THR A 54 -13.38 8.39 15.17
C THR A 54 -12.32 7.38 15.62
N VAL A 55 -11.28 7.24 14.82
CA VAL A 55 -10.15 6.33 15.05
C VAL A 55 -8.89 7.17 15.14
N ALA A 56 -8.20 7.08 16.27
CA ALA A 56 -6.95 7.80 16.48
C ALA A 56 -5.86 7.25 15.55
N GLN A 57 -5.09 8.14 14.91
CA GLN A 57 -3.88 7.78 14.17
C GLN A 57 -2.77 7.33 15.13
N GLN A 58 -2.61 8.04 16.24
CA GLN A 58 -1.63 7.72 17.28
C GLN A 58 -2.34 7.19 18.53
N ILE A 59 -2.15 5.90 18.81
CA ILE A 59 -2.73 5.25 20.00
C ILE A 59 -1.74 5.15 21.18
N VAL A 60 -0.46 5.40 20.93
CA VAL A 60 0.58 5.51 21.97
C VAL A 60 0.91 6.98 22.15
N VAL A 61 0.42 7.55 23.25
CA VAL A 61 0.59 8.97 23.57
C VAL A 61 0.97 9.15 25.04
N HIS A 62 1.64 10.26 25.36
CA HIS A 62 1.92 10.62 26.75
C HIS A 62 0.67 11.23 27.40
N LYS A 63 0.58 11.15 28.72
CA LYS A 63 -0.62 11.58 29.47
C LYS A 63 -1.08 13.01 29.15
N ASN A 64 -0.13 13.91 28.91
CA ASN A 64 -0.38 15.33 28.69
C ASN A 64 -0.05 15.79 27.25
N SER A 65 0.17 14.87 26.31
CA SER A 65 0.37 15.24 24.91
C SER A 65 -0.97 15.38 24.19
N PRO A 66 -1.07 16.23 23.16
CA PRO A 66 -2.23 16.27 22.28
C PRO A 66 -2.58 14.86 21.76
N ARG A 67 -3.87 14.58 21.57
CA ARG A 67 -4.32 13.28 21.04
C ARG A 67 -4.08 13.13 19.53
N GLY A 68 -3.74 14.23 18.86
CA GLY A 68 -3.31 14.25 17.48
C GLY A 68 -4.46 14.09 16.50
N ILE A 69 -4.17 13.46 15.36
CA ILE A 69 -5.10 13.29 14.25
C ILE A 69 -5.96 12.06 14.47
N HIS A 70 -7.25 12.21 14.16
CA HIS A 70 -8.24 11.15 14.12
C HIS A 70 -8.88 11.10 12.74
N PHE A 71 -9.34 9.91 12.35
CA PHE A 71 -10.07 9.67 11.11
C PHE A 71 -11.48 9.18 11.39
N ARG A 72 -12.38 9.46 10.46
CA ARG A 72 -13.74 8.93 10.49
C ARG A 72 -13.73 7.43 10.33
N ARG A 73 -14.39 6.71 11.25
CA ARG A 73 -14.55 5.26 11.15
C ARG A 73 -15.42 4.90 9.94
N ALA A 74 -14.98 3.93 9.14
CA ALA A 74 -15.74 3.44 8.01
C ALA A 74 -16.76 2.37 8.43
N GLY A 75 -17.90 2.34 7.75
CA GLY A 75 -18.94 1.33 7.92
C GLY A 75 -20.32 1.84 7.47
N PRO A 76 -21.36 1.00 7.60
CA PRO A 76 -22.69 1.38 7.16
C PRO A 76 -23.24 2.53 8.01
N ALA A 77 -24.03 3.39 7.38
CA ALA A 77 -24.66 4.55 8.00
C ALA A 77 -26.19 4.37 8.00
N GLU A 78 -26.89 4.98 8.96
CA GLU A 78 -28.37 4.87 9.03
C GLU A 78 -29.07 5.47 7.79
N LYS A 79 -28.44 6.46 7.16
CA LYS A 79 -28.95 7.17 6.00
C LYS A 79 -27.95 7.09 4.86
N VAL A 80 -28.46 6.88 3.66
CA VAL A 80 -27.71 6.92 2.40
C VAL A 80 -28.19 8.10 1.54
N TYR A 81 -27.34 8.52 0.60
CA TYR A 81 -27.57 9.68 -0.26
C TYR A 81 -27.77 9.29 -1.74
N PHE A 82 -27.77 7.99 -2.00
CA PHE A 82 -28.08 7.40 -3.29
C PHE A 82 -29.26 6.44 -3.15
N ASP A 83 -30.24 6.60 -4.04
CA ASP A 83 -31.27 5.59 -4.26
C ASP A 83 -30.67 4.46 -5.09
N SER A 84 -30.82 3.23 -4.61
CA SER A 84 -30.28 2.02 -5.20
C SER A 84 -30.63 1.83 -6.67
N GLU A 85 -31.84 2.22 -7.08
CA GLU A 85 -32.31 2.10 -8.47
C GLU A 85 -31.65 3.12 -9.40
N GLU A 86 -31.21 4.26 -8.85
CA GLU A 86 -30.57 5.34 -9.60
C GLU A 86 -29.04 5.20 -9.66
N VAL A 87 -28.44 4.32 -8.86
CA VAL A 87 -26.99 4.12 -8.86
C VAL A 87 -26.52 3.51 -10.18
N CYS A 88 -25.55 4.17 -10.79
CA CYS A 88 -24.72 3.65 -11.87
C CYS A 88 -23.27 3.73 -11.40
N ALA A 89 -22.74 2.61 -10.93
CA ALA A 89 -21.38 2.52 -10.44
C ALA A 89 -20.41 2.11 -11.55
N CYS A 90 -19.16 2.60 -11.49
CA CYS A 90 -18.07 2.05 -12.29
C CYS A 90 -16.85 1.69 -11.43
N ILE A 91 -16.11 0.67 -11.88
CA ILE A 91 -14.87 0.20 -11.27
C ILE A 91 -13.76 0.26 -12.32
N VAL A 92 -12.60 0.81 -11.96
CA VAL A 92 -11.42 0.87 -12.83
C VAL A 92 -10.18 0.39 -12.06
N THR A 93 -9.31 -0.37 -12.74
CA THR A 93 -8.00 -0.79 -12.21
C THR A 93 -6.87 -0.17 -13.01
N CYS A 94 -5.97 0.56 -12.34
CA CYS A 94 -4.83 1.25 -12.95
C CYS A 94 -3.49 0.83 -12.34
N GLY A 95 -2.42 0.99 -13.12
CA GLY A 95 -1.05 0.67 -12.74
C GLY A 95 -0.76 -0.83 -12.64
N GLY A 96 0.31 -1.18 -11.94
CA GLY A 96 0.77 -2.57 -11.92
C GLY A 96 -0.07 -3.53 -11.10
N LEU A 97 0.00 -4.82 -11.44
CA LEU A 97 -0.76 -5.87 -10.77
C LEU A 97 -0.34 -6.04 -9.30
N CYS A 98 -1.29 -6.50 -8.48
CA CYS A 98 -1.05 -7.04 -7.15
C CYS A 98 -2.08 -8.15 -6.87
N PRO A 99 -1.78 -9.08 -5.94
CA PRO A 99 -2.78 -9.99 -5.42
C PRO A 99 -3.96 -9.21 -4.80
N GLY A 100 -5.18 -9.74 -4.95
CA GLY A 100 -6.39 -9.17 -4.35
C GLY A 100 -7.23 -8.23 -5.24
N LEU A 101 -6.72 -7.80 -6.40
CA LEU A 101 -7.46 -6.92 -7.33
C LEU A 101 -8.85 -7.48 -7.70
N ASN A 102 -8.90 -8.73 -8.15
CA ASN A 102 -10.16 -9.39 -8.48
C ASN A 102 -11.07 -9.60 -7.26
N THR A 103 -10.50 -9.80 -6.07
CA THR A 103 -11.27 -9.89 -4.83
C THR A 103 -11.96 -8.55 -4.55
N VAL A 104 -11.25 -7.43 -4.60
CA VAL A 104 -11.85 -6.11 -4.42
C VAL A 104 -12.96 -5.84 -5.45
N ILE A 105 -12.72 -6.12 -6.74
CA ILE A 105 -13.75 -5.95 -7.79
C ILE A 105 -15.00 -6.78 -7.44
N ARG A 106 -14.82 -8.05 -7.08
CA ARG A 106 -15.92 -8.94 -6.70
C ARG A 106 -16.71 -8.38 -5.52
N GLU A 107 -16.02 -7.96 -4.47
CA GLU A 107 -16.64 -7.53 -3.22
C GLU A 107 -17.36 -6.18 -3.36
N ILE A 108 -16.90 -5.27 -4.23
CA ILE A 108 -17.65 -4.06 -4.58
C ILE A 108 -18.94 -4.44 -5.31
N VAL A 109 -18.87 -5.28 -6.34
CA VAL A 109 -20.04 -5.69 -7.13
C VAL A 109 -21.05 -6.44 -6.25
N CYS A 110 -20.59 -7.39 -5.46
CA CYS A 110 -21.43 -8.15 -4.53
C CYS A 110 -21.98 -7.27 -3.42
N GLY A 111 -21.20 -6.32 -2.89
CA GLY A 111 -21.65 -5.38 -1.87
C GLY A 111 -22.75 -4.46 -2.39
N LEU A 112 -22.53 -3.82 -3.53
CA LEU A 112 -23.53 -2.99 -4.20
C LEU A 112 -24.81 -3.79 -4.48
N TYR A 113 -24.69 -5.01 -5.01
CA TYR A 113 -25.84 -5.82 -5.39
C TYR A 113 -26.60 -6.39 -4.18
N HIS A 114 -25.92 -7.08 -3.27
CA HIS A 114 -26.56 -7.84 -2.20
C HIS A 114 -26.85 -7.03 -0.94
N MET A 115 -26.05 -5.99 -0.66
CA MET A 115 -26.27 -5.13 0.52
C MET A 115 -27.17 -3.95 0.18
N TYR A 116 -26.98 -3.36 -1.00
CA TYR A 116 -27.62 -2.11 -1.38
C TYR A 116 -28.62 -2.23 -2.52
N GLY A 117 -28.83 -3.40 -3.15
CA GLY A 117 -29.80 -3.53 -4.24
C GLY A 117 -29.42 -2.79 -5.53
N VAL A 118 -28.16 -2.41 -5.70
CA VAL A 118 -27.67 -1.74 -6.90
C VAL A 118 -27.40 -2.76 -8.00
N HIS A 119 -28.03 -2.58 -9.16
CA HIS A 119 -27.96 -3.54 -10.26
C HIS A 119 -27.12 -3.08 -11.46
N ARG A 120 -26.75 -1.81 -11.52
CA ARG A 120 -26.00 -1.23 -12.65
C ARG A 120 -24.56 -0.92 -12.25
N VAL A 121 -23.68 -1.89 -12.47
CA VAL A 121 -22.23 -1.76 -12.23
C VAL A 121 -21.46 -2.01 -13.52
N LEU A 122 -20.55 -1.10 -13.86
CA LEU A 122 -19.71 -1.15 -15.05
C LEU A 122 -18.23 -1.37 -14.67
N GLY A 123 -17.54 -2.22 -15.40
CA GLY A 123 -16.08 -2.29 -15.38
C GLY A 123 -15.50 -1.44 -16.51
N ILE A 124 -14.58 -0.52 -16.19
CA ILE A 124 -13.84 0.26 -17.18
C ILE A 124 -12.60 -0.54 -17.59
N GLU A 125 -12.49 -0.89 -18.88
CA GLU A 125 -11.42 -1.76 -19.36
C GLU A 125 -10.12 -0.99 -19.64
N GLY A 126 -8.98 -1.58 -19.26
CA GLY A 126 -7.65 -1.07 -19.62
C GLY A 126 -7.24 0.22 -18.91
N GLY A 127 -7.68 0.43 -17.67
CA GLY A 127 -7.35 1.61 -16.86
C GLY A 127 -8.04 2.89 -17.32
N TYR A 128 -7.45 4.06 -17.05
CA TYR A 128 -8.05 5.35 -17.41
C TYR A 128 -8.40 5.51 -18.91
N PRO A 129 -7.61 4.97 -19.87
CA PRO A 129 -8.00 4.95 -21.28
C PRO A 129 -9.36 4.33 -21.60
N GLY A 130 -9.87 3.44 -20.75
CA GLY A 130 -11.21 2.86 -20.88
C GLY A 130 -12.34 3.89 -20.82
N PHE A 131 -12.13 5.02 -20.12
CA PHE A 131 -13.15 6.07 -20.00
C PHE A 131 -13.46 6.73 -21.34
N TYR A 132 -12.46 7.06 -22.16
CA TYR A 132 -12.67 7.77 -23.43
C TYR A 132 -12.73 6.85 -24.65
N SER A 133 -12.22 5.62 -24.57
CA SER A 133 -12.43 4.59 -25.61
C SER A 133 -13.85 4.01 -25.62
N ARG A 134 -14.67 4.31 -24.61
CA ARG A 134 -16.03 3.76 -24.43
C ARG A 134 -16.07 2.24 -24.20
N ASN A 135 -14.94 1.63 -23.81
CA ASN A 135 -14.84 0.20 -23.49
C ASN A 135 -15.30 -0.07 -22.05
N THR A 136 -16.46 -0.70 -21.91
CA THR A 136 -16.99 -1.12 -20.60
C THR A 136 -17.64 -2.48 -20.66
N VAL A 137 -17.50 -3.22 -19.56
CA VAL A 137 -18.14 -4.52 -19.35
C VAL A 137 -19.17 -4.44 -18.23
N PRO A 138 -20.37 -5.03 -18.38
CA PRO A 138 -21.32 -5.12 -17.29
C PRO A 138 -20.81 -6.09 -16.22
N LEU A 139 -20.80 -5.64 -14.96
CA LEU A 139 -20.39 -6.45 -13.82
C LEU A 139 -21.63 -6.87 -13.02
N THR A 140 -21.79 -8.17 -12.84
CA THR A 140 -22.87 -8.77 -12.04
C THR A 140 -22.29 -9.81 -11.09
N PRO A 141 -22.98 -10.20 -10.01
CA PRO A 141 -22.52 -11.28 -9.11
C PRO A 141 -22.15 -12.56 -9.86
N LYS A 142 -22.87 -12.87 -10.95
CA LYS A 142 -22.56 -14.01 -11.83
C LYS A 142 -21.22 -13.85 -12.55
N VAL A 143 -20.94 -12.67 -13.11
CA VAL A 143 -19.68 -12.37 -13.81
C VAL A 143 -18.49 -12.42 -12.86
N VAL A 144 -18.65 -11.94 -11.62
CA VAL A 144 -17.55 -11.86 -10.63
C VAL A 144 -17.45 -13.07 -9.70
N ASN A 145 -18.28 -14.10 -9.88
CA ASN A 145 -18.45 -15.18 -8.90
C ASN A 145 -17.10 -15.79 -8.44
N ASP A 146 -16.25 -16.13 -9.40
CA ASP A 146 -15.01 -16.89 -9.18
C ASP A 146 -13.73 -16.09 -9.43
N ILE A 147 -13.82 -14.79 -9.72
CA ILE A 147 -12.64 -14.01 -10.14
C ILE A 147 -11.61 -13.86 -9.01
N HIS A 148 -12.04 -13.89 -7.74
CA HIS A 148 -11.18 -13.87 -6.55
C HIS A 148 -10.17 -15.04 -6.49
N LYS A 149 -10.44 -16.13 -7.22
CA LYS A 149 -9.54 -17.30 -7.31
C LYS A 149 -8.38 -17.10 -8.30
N ARG A 150 -8.38 -15.98 -9.03
CA ARG A 150 -7.42 -15.69 -10.09
C ARG A 150 -6.61 -14.44 -9.70
N GLY A 151 -5.31 -14.47 -9.96
CA GLY A 151 -4.50 -13.27 -9.90
C GLY A 151 -4.78 -12.31 -11.06
N GLY A 152 -4.14 -11.14 -11.02
CA GLY A 152 -4.36 -10.06 -11.98
C GLY A 152 -5.72 -9.37 -11.81
N THR A 153 -6.24 -8.77 -12.88
CA THR A 153 -7.53 -8.07 -12.93
C THR A 153 -8.31 -8.48 -14.17
N ILE A 154 -9.60 -8.79 -14.02
CA ILE A 154 -10.49 -9.08 -15.16
C ILE A 154 -10.75 -7.87 -16.07
N LEU A 155 -10.50 -6.65 -15.58
CA LEU A 155 -10.73 -5.41 -16.34
C LEU A 155 -9.51 -5.04 -17.21
N GLY A 156 -8.40 -5.76 -17.08
CA GLY A 156 -7.11 -5.28 -17.55
C GLY A 156 -6.64 -4.03 -16.80
N THR A 157 -5.44 -3.57 -17.07
CA THR A 157 -4.87 -2.37 -16.44
C THR A 157 -3.94 -1.67 -17.42
N SER A 158 -3.68 -0.40 -17.18
CA SER A 158 -2.69 0.38 -17.92
C SER A 158 -1.89 1.26 -16.97
N TYR A 159 -0.69 1.62 -17.39
CA TYR A 159 0.05 2.72 -16.80
C TYR A 159 -0.31 3.99 -17.55
N GLY A 160 -0.64 5.04 -16.81
CA GLY A 160 -0.90 6.35 -17.38
C GLY A 160 -2.21 6.50 -18.15
N GLY A 161 -2.26 7.52 -19.01
CA GLY A 161 -3.44 7.85 -19.82
C GLY A 161 -4.53 8.58 -19.06
N HIS A 162 -4.15 9.26 -17.98
CA HIS A 162 -5.06 10.10 -17.20
C HIS A 162 -5.36 11.40 -17.96
N ASP A 163 -6.65 11.66 -18.17
CA ASP A 163 -7.15 12.93 -18.73
C ASP A 163 -8.42 13.30 -17.96
N THR A 164 -8.27 14.20 -16.98
CA THR A 164 -9.34 14.56 -16.03
C THR A 164 -10.61 14.99 -16.76
N SER A 165 -10.51 15.84 -17.80
CA SER A 165 -11.69 16.33 -18.50
C SER A 165 -12.41 15.18 -19.21
N LYS A 166 -11.68 14.38 -19.99
CA LYS A 166 -12.29 13.25 -20.72
C LYS A 166 -12.90 12.20 -19.79
N ILE A 167 -12.28 11.96 -18.63
CA ILE A 167 -12.80 11.03 -17.63
C ILE A 167 -14.11 11.56 -17.05
N VAL A 168 -14.15 12.81 -16.61
CA VAL A 168 -15.37 13.40 -16.02
C VAL A 168 -16.47 13.60 -17.07
N ASP A 169 -16.13 13.93 -18.31
CA ASP A 169 -17.07 13.97 -19.44
C ASP A 169 -17.71 12.58 -19.64
N SER A 170 -16.91 11.51 -19.61
CA SER A 170 -17.39 10.13 -19.73
C SER A 170 -18.26 9.69 -18.55
N ILE A 171 -17.92 10.10 -17.32
CA ILE A 171 -18.73 9.87 -16.12
C ILE A 171 -20.11 10.49 -16.31
N GLN A 172 -20.15 11.76 -16.73
CA GLN A 172 -21.39 12.50 -16.94
C GLN A 172 -22.22 11.94 -18.10
N ASP A 173 -21.62 11.70 -19.27
CA ASP A 173 -22.27 11.16 -20.47
C ASP A 173 -22.97 9.81 -20.22
N ARG A 174 -22.41 8.99 -19.33
CA ARG A 174 -22.92 7.65 -19.02
C ARG A 174 -23.85 7.63 -17.80
N GLY A 175 -24.03 8.77 -17.15
CA GLY A 175 -24.76 8.90 -15.91
C GLY A 175 -24.15 8.08 -14.76
N ILE A 176 -22.83 7.93 -14.73
CA ILE A 176 -22.11 7.27 -13.64
C ILE A 176 -22.13 8.20 -12.43
N ASN A 177 -22.52 7.68 -11.27
CA ASN A 177 -22.64 8.45 -10.03
C ASN A 177 -21.87 7.85 -8.85
N GLN A 178 -21.19 6.71 -9.06
CA GLN A 178 -20.17 6.19 -8.16
C GLN A 178 -18.97 5.68 -8.95
N VAL A 179 -17.77 6.08 -8.57
CA VAL A 179 -16.52 5.77 -9.27
C VAL A 179 -15.54 5.15 -8.28
N TYR A 180 -15.22 3.88 -8.46
CA TYR A 180 -14.28 3.12 -7.63
C TYR A 180 -12.95 2.94 -8.37
N ILE A 181 -11.89 3.56 -7.87
CA ILE A 181 -10.58 3.66 -8.53
C ILE A 181 -9.54 2.84 -7.76
N LEU A 182 -9.21 1.66 -8.29
CA LEU A 182 -8.20 0.78 -7.73
C LEU A 182 -6.84 1.11 -8.35
N GLY A 183 -5.88 1.57 -7.54
CA GLY A 183 -4.60 2.01 -8.08
C GLY A 183 -3.58 2.39 -7.03
N GLY A 184 -2.30 2.45 -7.42
CA GLY A 184 -1.21 2.84 -6.52
C GLY A 184 -1.20 4.35 -6.24
N TYR A 185 -0.14 4.82 -5.58
CA TYR A 185 0.04 6.23 -5.21
C TYR A 185 -0.31 7.22 -6.35
N GLY A 186 0.30 7.05 -7.54
CA GLY A 186 0.04 7.93 -8.68
C GLY A 186 -1.43 7.93 -9.12
N THR A 187 -2.09 6.77 -9.08
CA THR A 187 -3.52 6.68 -9.40
C THR A 187 -4.40 7.36 -8.35
N GLN A 188 -4.06 7.27 -7.06
CA GLN A 188 -4.80 7.98 -6.01
C GLN A 188 -4.65 9.50 -6.15
N MET A 189 -3.48 9.96 -6.61
CA MET A 189 -3.26 11.37 -6.95
C MET A 189 -4.14 11.83 -8.11
N GLU A 190 -4.23 11.01 -9.16
CA GLU A 190 -5.11 11.24 -10.31
C GLU A 190 -6.60 11.18 -9.91
N ALA A 191 -6.98 10.31 -8.97
CA ALA A 191 -8.33 10.22 -8.41
C ALA A 191 -8.73 11.51 -7.66
N ALA A 192 -7.79 12.15 -6.96
CA ALA A 192 -8.01 13.45 -6.34
C ALA A 192 -8.36 14.53 -7.38
N LEU A 193 -7.68 14.53 -8.53
CA LEU A 193 -7.98 15.46 -9.63
C LEU A 193 -9.37 15.20 -10.23
N ILE A 194 -9.80 13.93 -10.34
CA ILE A 194 -11.15 13.57 -10.79
C ILE A 194 -12.19 14.08 -9.79
N PHE A 195 -11.96 13.88 -8.50
CA PHE A 195 -12.83 14.39 -7.44
C PHE A 195 -12.96 15.92 -7.49
N GLU A 196 -11.84 16.64 -7.61
CA GLU A 196 -11.85 18.10 -7.68
C GLU A 196 -12.64 18.62 -8.88
N GLU A 197 -12.50 17.99 -10.06
CA GLU A 197 -13.25 18.36 -11.24
C GLU A 197 -14.76 18.01 -11.12
N VAL A 198 -15.09 16.86 -10.54
CA VAL A 198 -16.47 16.47 -10.20
C VAL A 198 -17.11 17.50 -9.27
N ARG A 199 -16.39 17.92 -8.23
CA ARG A 199 -16.82 18.93 -7.27
C ARG A 199 -17.01 20.29 -7.94
N ARG A 200 -16.04 20.72 -8.76
CA ARG A 200 -16.09 21.98 -9.52
C ARG A 200 -17.31 22.04 -10.43
N ARG A 201 -17.72 20.91 -11.01
CA ARG A 201 -18.91 20.80 -11.87
C ARG A 201 -20.22 20.62 -11.09
N GLY A 202 -20.17 20.47 -9.77
CA GLY A 202 -21.36 20.27 -8.92
C GLY A 202 -22.07 18.94 -9.18
N LEU A 203 -21.35 17.90 -9.61
CA LEU A 203 -21.95 16.62 -9.97
C LEU A 203 -22.21 15.77 -8.71
N LYS A 204 -23.38 15.11 -8.66
CA LYS A 204 -23.72 14.10 -7.64
C LYS A 204 -22.99 12.78 -7.93
N VAL A 205 -21.66 12.79 -7.78
CA VAL A 205 -20.78 11.63 -8.04
C VAL A 205 -19.89 11.39 -6.82
N SER A 206 -19.92 10.16 -6.28
CA SER A 206 -18.95 9.73 -5.28
C SER A 206 -17.70 9.18 -5.97
N VAL A 207 -16.55 9.78 -5.69
CA VAL A 207 -15.23 9.32 -6.17
C VAL A 207 -14.50 8.67 -5.01
N VAL A 208 -14.27 7.36 -5.11
CA VAL A 208 -13.67 6.54 -4.06
C VAL A 208 -12.41 5.88 -4.57
N GLY A 209 -11.28 6.12 -3.90
CA GLY A 209 -10.01 5.50 -4.20
C GLY A 209 -9.75 4.27 -3.34
N ILE A 210 -9.19 3.21 -3.94
CA ILE A 210 -8.80 1.99 -3.24
C ILE A 210 -7.30 1.79 -3.44
N PRO A 211 -6.48 1.95 -2.38
CA PRO A 211 -5.05 2.11 -2.53
C PRO A 211 -4.40 0.74 -2.77
N LYS A 212 -3.79 0.59 -3.95
CA LYS A 212 -3.26 -0.66 -4.49
C LYS A 212 -1.74 -0.62 -4.62
N THR A 213 -1.05 -1.25 -3.68
CA THR A 213 0.40 -1.45 -3.71
C THR A 213 0.76 -2.66 -2.88
N ILE A 214 1.73 -3.45 -3.33
CA ILE A 214 2.27 -4.52 -2.49
C ILE A 214 3.41 -4.01 -1.59
N ASP A 215 3.95 -2.82 -1.84
CA ASP A 215 5.12 -2.32 -1.12
C ASP A 215 4.77 -1.80 0.29
N ASN A 216 3.47 -1.76 0.65
CA ASN A 216 2.96 -1.24 1.92
C ASN A 216 3.45 0.18 2.25
N ASP A 217 3.54 1.01 1.22
CA ASP A 217 4.14 2.34 1.23
C ASP A 217 3.11 3.49 1.24
N ILE A 218 1.84 3.17 1.43
CA ILE A 218 0.77 4.17 1.53
C ILE A 218 0.78 4.78 2.94
N PRO A 219 0.87 6.12 3.06
CA PRO A 219 0.77 6.81 4.35
C PRO A 219 -0.55 6.51 5.06
N VAL A 220 -0.57 6.77 6.37
CA VAL A 220 -1.75 6.65 7.25
C VAL A 220 -2.22 5.21 7.50
N ILE A 221 -2.26 4.35 6.48
CA ILE A 221 -2.80 3.00 6.59
C ILE A 221 -1.80 2.00 7.17
N ASP A 222 -2.29 1.06 7.96
CA ASP A 222 -1.48 0.01 8.57
C ASP A 222 -0.92 -0.96 7.52
N LYS A 223 -1.74 -1.30 6.51
CA LYS A 223 -1.46 -2.31 5.49
C LYS A 223 -2.19 -2.02 4.17
N SER A 224 -1.53 -2.28 3.04
CA SER A 224 -2.09 -2.20 1.69
C SER A 224 -2.43 -3.58 1.11
N ILE A 225 -3.26 -3.61 0.05
CA ILE A 225 -3.74 -4.88 -0.53
C ILE A 225 -2.62 -5.70 -1.17
N GLY A 226 -2.60 -7.00 -0.87
CA GLY A 226 -1.65 -7.93 -1.45
C GLY A 226 -0.29 -7.96 -0.74
N PHE A 227 -0.09 -7.18 0.33
CA PHE A 227 1.17 -7.16 1.08
C PHE A 227 1.48 -8.50 1.74
N ASP A 228 0.51 -9.10 2.46
CA ASP A 228 0.75 -10.38 3.16
C ASP A 228 1.04 -11.50 2.16
N THR A 229 0.27 -11.53 1.06
CA THR A 229 0.50 -12.47 -0.04
C THR A 229 1.88 -12.28 -0.66
N ALA A 230 2.32 -11.03 -0.83
CA ALA A 230 3.64 -10.75 -1.38
C ALA A 230 4.77 -11.20 -0.44
N VAL A 231 4.61 -11.02 0.87
CA VAL A 231 5.56 -11.51 1.88
C VAL A 231 5.61 -13.04 1.86
N GLU A 232 4.47 -13.72 1.75
CA GLU A 232 4.40 -15.19 1.70
C GLU A 232 5.09 -15.76 0.45
N GLU A 233 4.88 -15.17 -0.73
CA GLU A 233 5.57 -15.63 -1.95
C GLU A 233 7.06 -15.26 -1.95
N ALA A 234 7.43 -14.10 -1.40
CA ALA A 234 8.82 -13.74 -1.20
C ALA A 234 9.54 -14.76 -0.30
N GLN A 235 8.88 -15.22 0.76
CA GLN A 235 9.39 -16.28 1.64
C GLN A 235 9.64 -17.59 0.85
N ARG A 236 8.74 -17.99 -0.06
CA ARG A 236 8.95 -19.20 -0.88
C ARG A 236 10.19 -19.10 -1.76
N ALA A 237 10.45 -17.92 -2.35
CA ALA A 237 11.67 -17.66 -3.10
C ALA A 237 12.92 -17.72 -2.21
N ILE A 238 12.86 -17.14 -1.01
CA ILE A 238 13.94 -17.18 -0.01
C ILE A 238 14.25 -18.63 0.39
N ASN A 239 13.23 -19.42 0.71
CA ASN A 239 13.40 -20.83 1.09
C ASN A 239 14.08 -21.63 -0.04
N SER A 240 13.75 -21.31 -1.30
CA SER A 240 14.37 -21.96 -2.46
C SER A 240 15.83 -21.56 -2.62
N ALA A 241 16.15 -20.26 -2.40
CA ALA A 241 17.54 -19.78 -2.37
C ALA A 241 18.34 -20.40 -1.23
N HIS A 242 17.73 -20.59 -0.06
CA HIS A 242 18.37 -21.19 1.09
C HIS A 242 18.75 -22.66 0.83
N VAL A 243 17.81 -23.47 0.33
CA VAL A 243 18.08 -24.87 -0.04
C VAL A 243 19.21 -24.97 -1.07
N GLU A 244 19.20 -24.11 -2.10
CA GLU A 244 20.27 -24.05 -3.09
C GLU A 244 21.62 -23.59 -2.52
N ALA A 245 21.61 -22.66 -1.56
CA ALA A 245 22.81 -22.17 -0.89
C ALA A 245 23.42 -23.25 0.03
N GLU A 246 22.60 -23.96 0.79
CA GLU A 246 23.07 -25.01 1.70
C GLU A 246 23.61 -26.25 0.94
N SER A 247 23.10 -26.49 -0.27
CA SER A 247 23.43 -27.68 -1.07
C SER A 247 24.85 -27.69 -1.65
N THR A 248 25.62 -26.60 -1.55
CA THR A 248 26.98 -26.53 -2.09
C THR A 248 27.87 -25.64 -1.21
N GLU A 249 29.09 -26.10 -0.93
CA GLU A 249 30.06 -25.32 -0.15
C GLU A 249 30.39 -23.98 -0.84
N ASN A 250 30.44 -22.92 -0.04
CA ASN A 250 30.66 -21.54 -0.46
C ASN A 250 29.62 -21.06 -1.49
N CYS A 251 28.35 -21.43 -1.30
CA CYS A 251 27.25 -20.99 -2.16
C CYS A 251 26.48 -19.80 -1.57
N ILE A 252 26.13 -18.83 -2.41
CA ILE A 252 25.28 -17.69 -2.03
C ILE A 252 23.97 -17.75 -2.80
N GLY A 253 22.85 -17.69 -2.11
CA GLY A 253 21.52 -17.43 -2.67
C GLY A 253 21.20 -15.94 -2.61
N VAL A 254 21.10 -15.27 -3.75
CA VAL A 254 20.68 -13.87 -3.85
C VAL A 254 19.23 -13.81 -4.33
N VAL A 255 18.35 -13.19 -3.55
CA VAL A 255 16.93 -13.03 -3.88
C VAL A 255 16.62 -11.54 -4.03
N LYS A 256 16.28 -11.11 -5.25
CA LYS A 256 15.77 -9.75 -5.47
C LYS A 256 14.28 -9.72 -5.13
N LEU A 257 13.84 -8.79 -4.30
CA LEU A 257 12.43 -8.58 -3.98
C LEU A 257 11.95 -7.20 -4.45
N MET A 258 10.63 -7.05 -4.50
CA MET A 258 10.01 -5.74 -4.71
C MET A 258 10.26 -4.83 -3.51
N GLY A 259 10.15 -3.52 -3.75
CA GLY A 259 10.54 -2.49 -2.79
C GLY A 259 11.35 -1.39 -3.47
N ARG A 260 10.68 -0.61 -4.31
CA ARG A 260 11.32 0.45 -5.11
C ARG A 260 11.79 1.62 -4.27
N TYR A 261 10.93 2.05 -3.37
CA TYR A 261 11.15 3.20 -2.49
C TYR A 261 11.18 2.77 -1.01
N SER A 262 10.53 1.66 -0.68
CA SER A 262 10.46 1.13 0.68
C SER A 262 10.83 -0.35 0.76
N GLY A 263 11.40 -0.76 1.89
CA GLY A 263 11.93 -2.10 2.16
C GLY A 263 10.98 -3.07 2.84
N PHE A 264 9.67 -2.77 2.94
CA PHE A 264 8.77 -3.55 3.81
C PHE A 264 8.68 -5.02 3.44
N ILE A 265 8.54 -5.37 2.16
CA ILE A 265 8.48 -6.77 1.73
C ILE A 265 9.78 -7.50 2.12
N ALA A 266 10.94 -6.90 1.82
CA ALA A 266 12.23 -7.48 2.14
C ALA A 266 12.43 -7.66 3.66
N MET A 267 12.07 -6.65 4.46
CA MET A 267 12.15 -6.72 5.92
C MET A 267 11.23 -7.80 6.50
N TYR A 268 9.96 -7.83 6.09
CA TYR A 268 8.98 -8.80 6.62
C TYR A 268 9.27 -10.22 6.15
N ALA A 269 9.64 -10.42 4.88
CA ALA A 269 10.01 -11.74 4.35
C ALA A 269 11.27 -12.29 5.03
N THR A 270 12.26 -11.43 5.31
CA THR A 270 13.45 -11.78 6.09
C THR A 270 13.10 -12.23 7.51
N LEU A 271 12.27 -11.45 8.22
CA LEU A 271 11.82 -11.79 9.57
C LEU A 271 10.98 -13.07 9.61
N ALA A 272 10.18 -13.32 8.57
CA ALA A 272 9.32 -14.50 8.46
C ALA A 272 10.10 -15.78 8.10
N SER A 273 11.09 -15.71 7.20
CA SER A 273 11.91 -16.87 6.83
C SER A 273 12.89 -17.26 7.94
N ARG A 274 13.62 -16.29 8.52
CA ARG A 274 14.75 -16.51 9.44
C ARG A 274 15.98 -17.21 8.83
N ASP A 275 15.97 -17.52 7.54
CA ASP A 275 17.11 -18.13 6.81
C ASP A 275 18.00 -17.10 6.10
N VAL A 276 17.64 -15.82 6.19
CA VAL A 276 18.35 -14.71 5.53
C VAL A 276 19.48 -14.22 6.41
N ASP A 277 20.69 -14.15 5.86
CA ASP A 277 21.88 -13.63 6.55
C ASP A 277 22.10 -12.13 6.32
N CYS A 278 21.61 -11.60 5.19
CA CYS A 278 21.72 -10.18 4.86
C CYS A 278 20.48 -9.68 4.14
N CYS A 279 19.86 -8.63 4.66
CA CYS A 279 18.75 -7.91 4.05
C CYS A 279 19.17 -6.48 3.72
N LEU A 280 19.07 -6.13 2.44
CA LEU A 280 19.41 -4.82 1.89
C LEU A 280 18.12 -4.13 1.40
N ILE A 281 17.85 -2.94 1.94
CA ILE A 281 16.65 -2.15 1.66
C ILE A 281 17.01 -0.72 1.23
N PRO A 282 16.13 0.00 0.51
CA PRO A 282 16.40 1.38 0.07
C PRO A 282 16.73 2.33 1.23
N GLU A 283 16.13 2.13 2.40
CA GLU A 283 16.28 3.00 3.56
C GLU A 283 17.59 2.79 4.32
N SER A 284 18.34 1.71 4.07
CA SER A 284 19.56 1.36 4.79
C SER A 284 20.76 1.32 3.84
N HIS A 285 21.50 2.43 3.75
CA HIS A 285 22.69 2.55 2.91
C HIS A 285 23.78 1.54 3.29
N PHE A 286 24.51 1.08 2.28
CA PHE A 286 25.63 0.17 2.41
C PHE A 286 26.73 0.48 1.39
N TYR A 287 27.93 -0.04 1.61
CA TYR A 287 29.04 0.01 0.67
C TYR A 287 29.65 -1.38 0.51
N LEU A 288 30.30 -1.63 -0.64
CA LEU A 288 30.79 -2.97 -0.99
C LEU A 288 32.15 -3.30 -0.34
N GLU A 289 33.13 -2.41 -0.50
CA GLU A 289 34.54 -2.66 -0.21
C GLU A 289 35.04 -1.84 0.98
N GLY A 290 36.03 -2.35 1.71
CA GLY A 290 36.65 -1.68 2.86
C GLY A 290 36.18 -2.22 4.22
N PRO A 291 36.81 -1.77 5.33
CA PRO A 291 36.53 -2.31 6.66
C PRO A 291 35.09 -2.09 7.10
N GLY A 292 34.32 -3.17 7.31
CA GLY A 292 32.90 -3.15 7.63
C GLY A 292 31.97 -3.19 6.42
N GLY A 293 32.52 -3.33 5.21
CA GLY A 293 31.75 -3.40 3.96
C GLY A 293 31.04 -4.73 3.74
N LEU A 294 30.09 -4.74 2.81
CA LEU A 294 29.28 -5.92 2.49
C LEU A 294 30.14 -7.13 2.07
N LEU A 295 31.19 -6.93 1.27
CA LEU A 295 32.03 -8.03 0.81
C LEU A 295 32.84 -8.67 1.94
N GLU A 296 33.30 -7.89 2.92
CA GLU A 296 33.97 -8.42 4.11
C GLU A 296 33.00 -9.25 4.97
N PHE A 297 31.76 -8.77 5.13
CA PHE A 297 30.72 -9.52 5.83
C PHE A 297 30.40 -10.86 5.14
N ILE A 298 30.27 -10.86 3.81
CA ILE A 298 30.06 -12.09 3.03
C ILE A 298 31.21 -13.09 3.24
N GLU A 299 32.47 -12.63 3.19
CA GLU A 299 33.63 -13.49 3.44
C GLU A 299 33.60 -14.12 4.83
N LYS A 300 33.29 -13.32 5.85
CA LYS A 300 33.18 -13.80 7.23
C LYS A 300 32.10 -14.87 7.33
N ARG A 301 30.93 -14.61 6.75
CA ARG A 301 29.79 -15.53 6.84
C ARG A 301 30.06 -16.86 6.13
N LEU A 302 30.65 -16.82 4.94
CA LEU A 302 31.01 -18.04 4.21
C LEU A 302 32.08 -18.87 4.93
N LYS A 303 33.04 -18.24 5.62
CA LYS A 303 34.01 -18.98 6.46
C LYS A 303 33.35 -19.63 7.69
N GLU A 304 32.30 -19.01 8.23
CA GLU A 304 31.64 -19.47 9.44
C GLU A 304 30.57 -20.54 9.16
N GLN A 305 29.86 -20.47 8.02
CA GLN A 305 28.69 -21.32 7.74
C GLN A 305 28.74 -22.05 6.38
N SER A 306 29.74 -21.79 5.55
CA SER A 306 29.89 -22.34 4.20
C SER A 306 28.76 -22.01 3.21
N HIS A 307 27.76 -21.20 3.58
CA HIS A 307 26.72 -20.71 2.69
C HIS A 307 26.17 -19.37 3.19
N MET A 308 25.39 -18.68 2.35
CA MET A 308 24.75 -17.42 2.71
C MET A 308 23.50 -17.14 1.88
N VAL A 309 22.48 -16.52 2.49
CA VAL A 309 21.31 -15.98 1.78
C VAL A 309 21.28 -14.45 1.90
N ILE A 310 21.18 -13.77 0.76
CA ILE A 310 21.07 -12.32 0.65
C ILE A 310 19.73 -11.96 0.03
N VAL A 311 18.93 -11.16 0.74
CA VAL A 311 17.72 -10.53 0.23
C VAL A 311 18.03 -9.08 -0.12
N VAL A 312 17.68 -8.65 -1.33
CA VAL A 312 17.88 -7.28 -1.79
C VAL A 312 16.59 -6.73 -2.40
N ALA A 313 16.07 -5.64 -1.86
CA ALA A 313 14.96 -4.92 -2.47
C ALA A 313 15.42 -4.19 -3.74
N GLU A 314 14.58 -4.10 -4.77
CA GLU A 314 14.94 -3.52 -6.07
C GLU A 314 15.48 -2.08 -5.98
N GLY A 315 15.05 -1.31 -4.98
CA GLY A 315 15.53 0.06 -4.76
C GLY A 315 16.80 0.20 -3.94
N ALA A 316 17.33 -0.88 -3.36
CA ALA A 316 18.53 -0.82 -2.53
C ALA A 316 19.78 -0.49 -3.36
N GLY A 317 20.65 0.39 -2.86
CA GLY A 317 21.98 0.63 -3.42
C GLY A 317 22.00 1.25 -4.83
N GLN A 318 20.91 1.83 -5.32
CA GLN A 318 20.84 2.42 -6.67
C GLN A 318 21.84 3.57 -6.89
N GLU A 319 22.25 4.23 -5.81
CA GLU A 319 23.34 5.21 -5.76
C GLU A 319 24.70 4.60 -6.15
N LEU A 320 24.90 3.29 -5.92
CA LEU A 320 26.11 2.56 -6.26
C LEU A 320 26.13 2.10 -7.72
N LEU A 321 24.94 2.01 -8.34
CA LEU A 321 24.77 1.60 -9.74
C LEU A 321 24.84 2.80 -10.69
N SER A 322 24.54 4.00 -10.21
CA SER A 322 24.43 5.21 -11.02
C SER A 322 25.75 5.96 -11.09
N LYS A 323 26.27 6.24 -12.30
CA LYS A 323 27.49 7.07 -12.48
C LYS A 323 27.26 8.55 -12.11
N ASN A 324 26.00 8.99 -12.08
CA ASN A 324 25.55 10.30 -11.62
C ASN A 324 24.44 10.10 -10.59
N PRO A 325 24.65 10.39 -9.29
CA PRO A 325 23.65 10.22 -8.26
C PRO A 325 22.62 11.35 -8.35
N THR A 326 21.64 11.22 -9.24
CA THR A 326 20.41 12.01 -9.12
C THR A 326 19.49 11.32 -8.12
N PRO A 327 18.92 12.05 -7.14
CA PRO A 327 17.94 11.47 -6.23
C PRO A 327 16.78 10.90 -7.04
N ILE A 328 16.48 9.62 -6.84
CA ILE A 328 15.40 8.94 -7.55
C ILE A 328 14.09 9.45 -6.98
N LYS A 329 13.56 10.53 -7.57
CA LYS A 329 12.23 11.01 -7.26
C LYS A 329 11.21 10.10 -7.91
N ARG A 330 10.19 9.71 -7.14
CA ARG A 330 9.03 8.98 -7.67
C ARG A 330 8.38 9.81 -8.78
N VAL A 331 8.42 9.30 -10.00
CA VAL A 331 7.84 10.01 -11.15
C VAL A 331 6.32 10.06 -10.99
N GLN A 332 5.77 11.28 -11.08
CA GLN A 332 4.33 11.53 -11.14
C GLN A 332 3.83 11.27 -12.56
N GLY A 333 2.81 10.43 -12.71
CA GLY A 333 2.14 10.15 -14.00
C GLY A 333 2.97 9.29 -14.98
N ASP A 334 2.25 8.67 -15.93
CA ASP A 334 2.62 8.01 -17.22
C ASP A 334 3.92 7.19 -17.39
N ALA A 335 4.84 7.13 -16.44
CA ALA A 335 6.07 6.38 -16.55
C ALA A 335 5.82 4.88 -16.34
N THR A 336 6.22 4.07 -17.33
CA THR A 336 6.30 2.62 -17.17
C THR A 336 7.32 2.25 -16.09
N PRO A 337 7.09 1.16 -15.32
CA PRO A 337 7.98 0.72 -14.25
C PRO A 337 9.44 0.50 -14.66
N ASP A 338 9.69 0.26 -15.94
CA ASP A 338 10.97 -0.24 -16.48
C ASP A 338 12.00 0.85 -16.80
N GLN A 339 11.68 2.15 -16.64
CA GLN A 339 12.55 3.22 -17.13
C GLN A 339 13.54 3.84 -16.13
N LEU A 340 13.64 3.38 -14.86
CA LEU A 340 14.39 4.15 -13.84
C LEU A 340 15.38 3.39 -12.94
N PHE A 341 15.21 2.08 -12.71
CA PHE A 341 16.07 1.32 -11.78
C PHE A 341 16.93 0.31 -12.55
N GLN A 342 18.22 0.26 -12.25
CA GLN A 342 19.08 -0.80 -12.73
C GLN A 342 18.86 -2.06 -11.89
N ASP A 343 19.07 -3.26 -12.46
CA ASP A 343 18.91 -4.52 -11.72
C ASP A 343 20.03 -4.68 -10.68
N VAL A 344 19.73 -4.26 -9.44
CA VAL A 344 20.62 -4.39 -8.28
C VAL A 344 20.97 -5.85 -7.98
N GLY A 345 20.05 -6.79 -8.20
CA GLY A 345 20.27 -8.20 -7.90
C GLY A 345 21.34 -8.79 -8.79
N LEU A 346 21.23 -8.53 -10.10
CA LEU A 346 22.24 -8.94 -11.08
C LEU A 346 23.57 -8.21 -10.87
N TRP A 347 23.54 -6.90 -10.65
CA TRP A 347 24.73 -6.09 -10.38
C TRP A 347 25.50 -6.59 -9.15
N LEU A 348 24.79 -6.80 -8.03
CA LEU A 348 25.38 -7.27 -6.78
C LEU A 348 25.98 -8.66 -6.97
N SER A 349 25.26 -9.55 -7.66
CA SER A 349 25.74 -10.89 -8.00
C SER A 349 27.05 -10.86 -8.79
N GLN A 350 27.18 -9.94 -9.75
CA GLN A 350 28.41 -9.78 -10.52
C GLN A 350 29.56 -9.25 -9.65
N LYS A 351 29.31 -8.24 -8.82
CA LYS A 351 30.33 -7.67 -7.92
C LYS A 351 30.87 -8.69 -6.92
N ILE A 352 30.00 -9.54 -6.38
CA ILE A 352 30.39 -10.63 -5.49
C ILE A 352 31.27 -11.63 -6.27
N LYS A 353 30.85 -12.08 -7.46
CA LYS A 353 31.64 -13.01 -8.29
C LYS A 353 33.03 -12.44 -8.62
N ASP A 354 33.10 -11.18 -9.03
CA ASP A 354 34.36 -10.50 -9.38
C ASP A 354 35.32 -10.42 -8.19
N HIS A 355 34.78 -10.19 -6.98
CA HIS A 355 35.55 -10.13 -5.75
C HIS A 355 36.19 -11.48 -5.39
N PHE A 356 35.40 -12.57 -5.47
CA PHE A 356 35.90 -13.91 -5.15
C PHE A 356 36.77 -14.50 -6.28
N ALA A 357 36.57 -14.13 -7.55
CA ALA A 357 37.43 -14.56 -8.65
C ALA A 357 38.89 -14.07 -8.50
N LYS A 358 39.11 -12.94 -7.83
CA LYS A 358 40.45 -12.42 -7.52
C LYS A 358 41.16 -13.21 -6.41
N ARG A 359 40.46 -14.10 -5.70
CA ARG A 359 40.97 -14.86 -4.56
C ARG A 359 41.22 -16.32 -4.97
N LYS A 360 42.44 -16.81 -4.72
CA LYS A 360 42.87 -18.14 -5.18
C LYS A 360 42.36 -19.32 -4.34
N ASN A 361 41.81 -19.06 -3.14
CA ASN A 361 41.59 -20.10 -2.12
C ASN A 361 40.10 -20.39 -1.83
N MET A 362 39.16 -19.86 -2.63
CA MET A 362 37.73 -20.04 -2.36
C MET A 362 36.93 -20.00 -3.65
N THR A 363 36.42 -21.16 -4.07
CA THR A 363 35.52 -21.27 -5.21
C THR A 363 34.11 -20.88 -4.76
N LEU A 364 33.52 -19.86 -5.39
CA LEU A 364 32.18 -19.38 -5.05
C LEU A 364 31.14 -19.95 -6.02
N SER A 365 30.03 -20.47 -5.48
CA SER A 365 28.80 -20.70 -6.24
C SER A 365 27.79 -19.58 -5.91
N LEU A 366 27.03 -19.10 -6.90
CA LEU A 366 26.01 -18.08 -6.66
C LEU A 366 24.76 -18.35 -7.48
N LYS A 367 23.61 -18.36 -6.81
CA LYS A 367 22.28 -18.50 -7.39
C LYS A 367 21.52 -17.19 -7.24
N TYR A 368 20.97 -16.69 -8.34
CA TYR A 368 20.18 -15.48 -8.35
C TYR A 368 18.72 -15.82 -8.65
N ILE A 369 17.80 -15.35 -7.80
CA ILE A 369 16.35 -15.56 -7.94
C ILE A 369 15.65 -14.20 -8.01
N ASP A 370 14.87 -14.01 -9.06
CA ASP A 370 13.96 -12.87 -9.23
C ASP A 370 12.51 -13.38 -9.35
N PRO A 371 11.75 -13.42 -8.24
CA PRO A 371 10.36 -13.84 -8.20
C PRO A 371 9.36 -12.71 -8.51
N THR A 372 9.80 -11.53 -8.99
CA THR A 372 8.98 -10.30 -9.09
C THR A 372 7.59 -10.55 -9.69
N TYR A 373 7.50 -11.22 -10.83
CA TYR A 373 6.20 -11.49 -11.47
C TYR A 373 5.41 -12.61 -10.81
N MET A 374 6.09 -13.58 -10.21
CA MET A 374 5.46 -14.66 -9.43
C MET A 374 4.75 -14.11 -8.20
N ILE A 375 5.34 -13.10 -7.55
CA ILE A 375 4.75 -12.41 -6.39
C ILE A 375 3.46 -11.66 -6.78
N ARG A 376 3.46 -10.96 -7.92
CA ARG A 376 2.37 -10.03 -8.27
C ARG A 376 1.17 -10.66 -8.96
N ALA A 377 1.40 -11.76 -9.68
CA ALA A 377 0.44 -12.30 -10.64
C ALA A 377 -0.48 -13.40 -10.05
N ILE A 378 -0.31 -13.74 -8.78
CA ILE A 378 -1.06 -14.81 -8.11
C ILE A 378 -2.35 -14.31 -7.44
N PRO A 379 -3.30 -15.21 -7.12
CA PRO A 379 -4.42 -14.87 -6.25
C PRO A 379 -3.94 -14.48 -4.84
N SER A 380 -4.72 -13.68 -4.13
CA SER A 380 -4.46 -13.32 -2.74
C SER A 380 -4.69 -14.51 -1.79
N ASN A 381 -3.89 -14.57 -0.73
CA ASN A 381 -4.06 -15.51 0.36
C ASN A 381 -5.31 -15.18 1.21
N ALA A 382 -5.59 -16.01 2.22
CA ALA A 382 -6.79 -15.87 3.05
C ALA A 382 -6.83 -14.54 3.83
N SER A 383 -5.69 -14.11 4.38
CA SER A 383 -5.58 -12.84 5.12
C SER A 383 -5.90 -11.65 4.21
N ASP A 384 -5.28 -11.59 3.03
CA ASP A 384 -5.54 -10.53 2.05
C ASP A 384 -6.94 -10.60 1.47
N ASN A 385 -7.56 -11.78 1.34
CA ASN A 385 -8.95 -11.88 0.90
C ASN A 385 -9.91 -11.24 1.90
N VAL A 386 -9.77 -11.55 3.20
CA VAL A 386 -10.57 -10.91 4.26
C VAL A 386 -10.34 -9.40 4.24
N PHE A 387 -9.07 -8.98 4.13
CA PHE A 387 -8.72 -7.57 4.06
C PHE A 387 -9.38 -6.86 2.86
N CYS A 388 -9.30 -7.44 1.65
CA CYS A 388 -9.92 -6.91 0.44
C CYS A 388 -11.45 -6.81 0.58
N THR A 389 -12.09 -7.80 1.20
CA THR A 389 -13.54 -7.77 1.48
C THR A 389 -13.91 -6.59 2.37
N LEU A 390 -13.24 -6.42 3.51
CA LEU A 390 -13.54 -5.34 4.44
C LEU A 390 -13.30 -3.96 3.81
N LEU A 391 -12.23 -3.85 3.01
CA LEU A 391 -11.88 -2.62 2.29
C LEU A 391 -12.96 -2.26 1.25
N ALA A 392 -13.36 -3.21 0.41
CA ALA A 392 -14.38 -3.04 -0.60
C ALA A 392 -15.75 -2.68 0.00
N GLN A 393 -16.16 -3.38 1.06
CA GLN A 393 -17.41 -3.07 1.77
C GLN A 393 -17.37 -1.67 2.38
N SER A 394 -16.26 -1.29 3.02
CA SER A 394 -16.07 0.06 3.57
C SER A 394 -16.19 1.14 2.48
N ALA A 395 -15.61 0.92 1.31
CA ALA A 395 -15.72 1.82 0.16
C ALA A 395 -17.18 1.96 -0.32
N VAL A 396 -17.90 0.85 -0.45
CA VAL A 396 -19.32 0.84 -0.84
C VAL A 396 -20.18 1.57 0.18
N HIS A 397 -20.00 1.30 1.48
CA HIS A 397 -20.72 1.98 2.54
C HIS A 397 -20.48 3.51 2.49
N GLY A 398 -19.23 3.92 2.30
CA GLY A 398 -18.88 5.34 2.24
C GLY A 398 -19.51 6.04 1.03
N ALA A 399 -19.46 5.40 -0.14
CA ALA A 399 -20.07 5.93 -1.36
C ALA A 399 -21.59 6.06 -1.21
N MET A 400 -22.27 5.01 -0.74
CA MET A 400 -23.72 5.03 -0.52
C MET A 400 -24.11 6.09 0.51
N ALA A 401 -23.32 6.24 1.58
CA ALA A 401 -23.50 7.26 2.61
C ALA A 401 -23.13 8.68 2.15
N GLY A 402 -22.79 8.92 0.89
CA GLY A 402 -22.59 10.25 0.33
C GLY A 402 -21.20 10.84 0.56
N TYR A 403 -20.26 10.10 1.14
CA TYR A 403 -18.86 10.52 1.18
C TYR A 403 -18.23 10.44 -0.21
N THR A 404 -17.25 11.28 -0.48
CA THR A 404 -16.54 11.38 -1.77
C THR A 404 -15.15 11.98 -1.57
N GLY A 405 -14.25 11.84 -2.53
CA GLY A 405 -12.90 12.41 -2.40
C GLY A 405 -12.04 11.71 -1.33
N PHE A 406 -12.29 10.42 -1.09
CA PHE A 406 -11.63 9.66 -0.04
C PHE A 406 -11.05 8.34 -0.56
N THR A 407 -10.08 7.84 0.20
CA THR A 407 -9.64 6.45 0.17
C THR A 407 -10.05 5.71 1.44
N VAL A 408 -9.98 4.38 1.39
CA VAL A 408 -10.26 3.51 2.54
C VAL A 408 -9.00 2.77 2.96
N GLY A 409 -8.85 2.57 4.27
CA GLY A 409 -7.81 1.70 4.79
C GLY A 409 -7.83 1.54 6.30
N PRO A 410 -7.12 0.53 6.82
CA PRO A 410 -7.04 0.26 8.24
C PRO A 410 -6.12 1.29 8.92
N VAL A 411 -6.58 1.86 10.02
CA VAL A 411 -5.78 2.67 10.94
C VAL A 411 -5.93 2.05 12.32
N ASN A 412 -4.84 1.60 12.92
CA ASN A 412 -4.82 0.88 14.20
C ASN A 412 -5.88 -0.26 14.26
N GLY A 413 -5.98 -1.02 13.16
CA GLY A 413 -6.88 -2.17 13.04
C GLY A 413 -8.36 -1.84 12.79
N ARG A 414 -8.70 -0.57 12.53
CA ARG A 414 -10.07 -0.14 12.17
C ARG A 414 -10.08 0.52 10.81
N ASN A 415 -10.99 0.11 9.93
CA ASN A 415 -11.13 0.76 8.63
C ASN A 415 -11.65 2.20 8.82
N CYS A 416 -11.03 3.12 8.12
CA CYS A 416 -11.33 4.54 8.16
C CYS A 416 -11.49 5.11 6.75
N TYR A 417 -12.22 6.21 6.66
CA TYR A 417 -12.18 7.08 5.49
C TYR A 417 -11.01 8.05 5.64
N ILE A 418 -10.17 8.13 4.63
CA ILE A 418 -8.96 8.93 4.62
C ILE A 418 -9.04 9.89 3.42
N PRO A 419 -8.96 11.21 3.62
CA PRO A 419 -9.06 12.15 2.52
C PRO A 419 -7.86 12.02 1.58
N PHE A 420 -8.08 12.25 0.28
CA PHE A 420 -7.03 12.03 -0.72
C PHE A 420 -5.74 12.80 -0.43
N HIS A 421 -5.82 14.03 0.08
CA HIS A 421 -4.64 14.86 0.31
C HIS A 421 -3.62 14.22 1.27
N LEU A 422 -4.06 13.49 2.31
CA LEU A 422 -3.14 12.83 3.25
C LEU A 422 -2.40 11.64 2.65
N ILE A 423 -3.00 10.96 1.68
CA ILE A 423 -2.31 9.91 0.91
C ILE A 423 -1.18 10.49 0.08
N ASN A 424 -1.27 11.79 -0.24
CA ASN A 424 -0.36 12.51 -1.12
C ASN A 424 0.76 13.24 -0.37
N GLU A 425 0.71 13.27 0.97
CA GLU A 425 1.63 14.06 1.80
C GLU A 425 2.99 13.40 2.06
N GLY A 426 3.23 12.18 1.57
CA GLY A 426 4.53 11.55 1.69
C GLY A 426 4.52 10.06 1.37
N GLU A 427 5.56 9.38 1.85
CA GLU A 427 5.74 7.94 1.68
C GLU A 427 5.93 7.27 3.04
N LYS A 428 5.29 6.11 3.20
CA LYS A 428 5.55 5.24 4.34
C LYS A 428 6.80 4.41 4.03
N ASN A 429 7.84 4.57 4.85
CA ASN A 429 9.13 3.91 4.71
C ASN A 429 9.49 3.11 5.97
N VAL A 430 10.40 2.15 5.85
CA VAL A 430 10.97 1.43 6.99
C VAL A 430 11.78 2.40 7.84
N VAL A 431 11.41 2.52 9.11
CA VAL A 431 12.16 3.33 10.08
C VAL A 431 13.32 2.49 10.62
N ILE A 432 14.52 2.69 10.07
CA ILE A 432 15.74 1.94 10.43
C ILE A 432 16.22 2.16 11.88
N THR A 433 15.62 3.11 12.61
CA THR A 433 15.89 3.35 14.03
C THR A 433 14.87 2.71 14.96
N ASP A 434 13.82 2.09 14.42
CA ASP A 434 12.76 1.46 15.21
C ASP A 434 13.06 -0.02 15.54
N ARG A 435 12.32 -0.55 16.52
CA ARG A 435 12.43 -1.91 17.05
C ARG A 435 12.24 -2.98 15.99
N MET A 436 11.45 -2.73 14.94
CA MET A 436 11.26 -3.71 13.86
C MET A 436 12.55 -3.95 13.08
N TRP A 437 13.27 -2.90 12.69
CA TRP A 437 14.56 -3.03 12.01
C TRP A 437 15.62 -3.62 12.96
N ALA A 438 15.64 -3.19 14.23
CA ALA A 438 16.54 -3.76 15.22
C ALA A 438 16.34 -5.28 15.42
N ARG A 439 15.09 -5.77 15.38
CA ARG A 439 14.79 -7.21 15.41
C ARG A 439 15.32 -7.93 14.18
N LEU A 440 15.25 -7.31 13.01
CA LEU A 440 15.83 -7.88 11.79
C LEU A 440 17.33 -8.03 11.95
N LEU A 441 18.05 -6.95 12.32
CA LEU A 441 19.50 -7.00 12.51
C LEU A 441 19.92 -8.04 13.56
N ALA A 442 19.15 -8.16 14.65
CA ALA A 442 19.38 -9.18 15.68
C ALA A 442 19.14 -10.61 15.17
N SER A 443 18.20 -10.80 14.24
CA SER A 443 17.89 -12.12 13.66
C SER A 443 18.89 -12.55 12.59
N THR A 444 19.38 -11.62 11.76
CA THR A 444 20.33 -11.93 10.68
C THR A 444 21.79 -11.86 11.14
N HIS A 445 22.05 -11.24 12.30
CA HIS A 445 23.38 -10.89 12.79
C HIS A 445 24.19 -10.00 11.82
N GLN A 446 23.52 -9.36 10.87
CA GLN A 446 24.17 -8.42 9.96
C GLN A 446 24.51 -7.11 10.71
N PRO A 447 25.66 -6.47 10.40
CA PRO A 447 25.96 -5.14 10.91
C PRO A 447 25.07 -4.08 10.25
N SER A 448 25.03 -2.89 10.83
CA SER A 448 24.68 -1.72 10.04
C SER A 448 25.88 -1.39 9.14
N PHE A 449 25.66 -1.37 7.82
CA PHE A 449 26.69 -1.05 6.84
C PHE A 449 26.91 0.46 6.66
N SER A 450 26.15 1.30 7.38
CA SER A 450 26.35 2.75 7.37
C SER A 450 27.52 3.13 8.30
N ASN A 451 28.31 4.12 7.91
CA ASN A 451 29.47 4.54 8.70
C ASN A 451 29.00 5.08 10.06
N THR A 452 29.48 4.52 11.17
CA THR A 452 28.98 4.81 12.53
C THR A 452 29.02 6.29 12.89
N LYS A 453 29.85 7.10 12.20
CA LYS A 453 29.94 8.55 12.36
C LYS A 453 28.67 9.31 11.93
N GLU A 454 27.93 8.84 10.93
CA GLU A 454 26.71 9.51 10.45
C GLU A 454 25.53 9.29 11.41
N MET A 455 25.44 8.11 12.04
CA MET A 455 24.38 7.81 13.02
C MET A 455 24.58 8.48 14.39
N VAL A 456 25.83 8.74 14.78
CA VAL A 456 26.14 9.45 16.04
C VAL A 456 25.87 10.95 15.89
N GLY A 457 26.21 11.56 14.75
CA GLY A 457 25.88 12.97 14.47
C GLY A 457 24.38 13.27 14.51
N ALA A 458 23.54 12.36 14.03
CA ALA A 458 22.08 12.50 14.09
C ALA A 458 21.49 12.36 15.51
N ARG A 459 22.22 11.72 16.44
CA ARG A 459 21.84 11.69 17.86
C ARG A 459 22.26 12.98 18.57
N ASP A 460 23.42 13.52 18.22
CA ASP A 460 23.92 14.76 18.81
C ASP A 460 23.07 15.98 18.39
N GLU A 461 22.63 16.06 17.13
CA GLU A 461 21.71 17.13 16.66
C GLU A 461 20.32 17.10 17.33
N LYS A 462 19.80 15.91 17.68
CA LYS A 462 18.53 15.79 18.43
C LYS A 462 18.68 16.15 19.90
N THR A 463 19.90 16.04 20.45
CA THR A 463 20.17 16.37 21.84
C THR A 463 20.41 17.88 21.99
N GLU A 464 21.08 18.51 21.02
CA GLU A 464 21.28 19.98 21.01
C GLU A 464 19.97 20.76 20.83
N ASN A 465 19.05 20.28 19.97
CA ASN A 465 17.73 20.90 19.79
C ASN A 465 16.74 20.68 20.96
N GLN A 466 17.09 19.86 21.96
CA GLN A 466 16.31 19.73 23.21
C GLN A 466 16.91 20.53 24.37
N THR A 467 18.11 21.08 24.21
CA THR A 467 18.79 21.88 25.23
C THR A 467 18.84 23.38 24.91
N SER A 468 18.36 23.81 23.74
CA SER A 468 18.31 25.22 23.34
C SER A 468 16.98 25.94 23.67
N ASP A 469 15.96 25.22 24.14
CA ASP A 469 14.68 25.77 24.63
C ASP A 469 14.49 25.52 26.15
N SER A 470 15.48 25.95 26.95
CA SER A 470 15.37 26.00 28.42
C SER A 470 15.81 27.35 28.99
#